data_AF-A0A1A6GLC2-F1
#
_entry.id   AF-A0A1A6GLC2-F1
#
_cell.length_a   1.000
_cell.length_b   1.000
_cell.length_c   1.000
_cell.angle_alpha   90.00
_cell.angle_beta   90.00
_cell.angle_gamma   90.00
#
_symmetry.space_group_name_H-M   'P 1'
#
loop_
_entity.id
_entity.type
_entity.pdbx_description
1 polymer ?
#
loop_
_entity_poly.entity_id
_entity_poly.type
_entity_poly.pdbx_seq_one_letter_code
_entity_poly.pdbx_strand_id
1 'polypeptide(L)' 'MSYTTFVCGSALKFEDLKRVAVEYAEACLILANPLCSDLHAEDISNIMRVLSIKNYCSRTRVIIQILQSHNKVS' A
#
# COMPACT_ATOMS: atom_id res chain seq x y z
N MET A 1 -3.04 -21.53 16.05
CA MET A 1 -3.83 -20.54 15.29
C MET A 1 -2.89 -19.76 14.39
N SER A 2 -3.25 -19.55 13.12
CA SER A 2 -2.58 -18.56 12.29
C SER A 2 -3.13 -17.18 12.62
N TYR A 3 -2.27 -16.23 12.97
CA TYR A 3 -2.64 -14.83 13.24
C TYR A 3 -2.78 -14.01 11.93
N THR A 4 -3.10 -14.67 10.82
CA THR A 4 -3.08 -14.09 9.48
C THR A 4 -4.33 -14.51 8.73
N THR A 5 -4.94 -13.53 8.07
CA THR A 5 -6.09 -13.71 7.20
C THR A 5 -5.72 -13.17 5.82
N PHE A 6 -5.90 -13.97 4.77
CA PHE A 6 -5.74 -13.51 3.40
C PHE A 6 -7.08 -13.00 2.86
N VAL A 7 -7.04 -11.86 2.19
CA VAL A 7 -8.21 -11.23 1.58
C VAL A 7 -7.85 -10.83 0.15
N CYS A 8 -8.40 -11.52 -0.84
CA CYS A 8 -8.16 -11.20 -2.26
C CYS A 8 -8.86 -9.88 -2.63
N GLY A 9 -8.14 -8.92 -3.21
CA GLY A 9 -8.65 -7.59 -3.56
C GLY A 9 -7.53 -6.65 -4.02
N SER A 10 -7.84 -5.36 -4.17
CA SER A 10 -6.87 -4.32 -4.53
C SER A 10 -6.91 -3.14 -3.57
N ALA A 11 -5.74 -2.68 -3.13
CA ALA A 11 -5.59 -1.47 -2.32
C ALA A 11 -5.96 -0.16 -3.06
N LEU A 12 -6.32 -0.24 -4.35
CA LEU A 12 -6.84 0.89 -5.12
C LEU A 12 -8.38 1.00 -5.07
N LYS A 13 -9.07 -0.01 -4.54
CA LYS A 13 -10.55 -0.04 -4.46
C LYS A 13 -11.02 0.29 -3.06
N PHE A 14 -11.88 1.30 -2.94
CA PHE A 14 -12.47 1.72 -1.67
C PHE A 14 -13.18 0.57 -0.93
N GLU A 15 -13.94 -0.25 -1.66
CA GLU A 15 -14.69 -1.39 -1.10
C GLU A 15 -13.77 -2.41 -0.43
N ASP A 16 -12.59 -2.64 -1.02
CA ASP A 16 -11.60 -3.57 -0.47
C ASP A 16 -10.95 -3.01 0.78
N LEU A 17 -10.63 -1.71 0.80
CA LEU A 17 -10.09 -1.03 1.99
C LEU A 17 -11.06 -1.08 3.17
N LYS A 18 -12.36 -0.90 2.93
CA LYS A 18 -13.40 -1.06 3.94
C LYS A 18 -13.51 -2.51 4.43
N ARG A 19 -13.46 -3.48 3.52
CA ARG A 19 -13.56 -4.91 3.85
C ARG A 19 -12.41 -5.39 4.73
N VAL A 20 -11.21 -4.83 4.56
CA VAL A 20 -10.05 -5.11 5.43
C VAL A 20 -9.94 -4.16 6.63
N ALA A 21 -10.95 -3.31 6.85
CA ALA A 21 -11.07 -2.46 8.03
C ALA A 21 -9.86 -1.52 8.25
N VAL A 22 -9.34 -0.91 7.16
CA VAL A 22 -8.15 -0.04 7.20
C VAL A 22 -8.27 1.08 8.22
N GLU A 23 -9.47 1.63 8.47
CA GLU A 23 -9.67 2.70 9.45
C GLU A 23 -9.34 2.29 10.90
N TYR A 24 -9.28 0.99 11.19
CA TYR A 24 -8.95 0.44 12.50
C TYR A 24 -7.54 -0.17 12.55
N ALA A 25 -6.83 -0.23 11.42
CA ALA A 25 -5.49 -0.77 11.36
C ALA A 25 -4.46 0.19 11.99
N GLU A 26 -3.51 -0.34 12.76
CA GLU A 26 -2.41 0.45 13.31
C GLU A 26 -1.48 0.96 12.21
N ALA A 27 -1.23 0.13 11.18
CA ALA A 27 -0.44 0.49 10.02
C ALA A 27 -0.82 -0.34 8.78
N CYS A 28 -0.58 0.24 7.60
CA CYS A 28 -0.58 -0.47 6.32
C CYS A 28 0.85 -0.55 5.78
N LEU A 29 1.29 -1.76 5.44
CA LEU A 29 2.60 -2.02 4.83
C LEU A 29 2.40 -2.31 3.34
N ILE A 30 3.05 -1.52 2.48
CA ILE A 30 3.09 -1.73 1.03
C ILE A 30 4.46 -2.27 0.67
N LEU A 31 4.48 -3.53 0.23
CA LEU A 31 5.67 -4.23 -0.21
C LEU A 31 5.87 -4.04 -1.70
N ALA A 32 7.11 -3.74 -2.11
CA ALA A 32 7.48 -3.61 -3.51
C ALA A 32 8.02 -4.94 -4.06
N ASN A 33 7.84 -5.18 -5.36
CA ASN A 33 8.49 -6.30 -6.03
C ASN A 33 9.88 -5.88 -6.57
N PRO A 34 11.00 -6.29 -5.93
CA PRO A 34 12.34 -5.90 -6.39
C PRO A 34 12.79 -6.61 -7.67
N LEU A 35 12.05 -7.63 -8.12
CA LEU A 35 12.35 -8.39 -9.33
C LEU A 35 11.49 -7.95 -10.53
N CYS A 36 10.79 -6.81 -10.42
CA CYS A 36 9.98 -6.29 -11.52
C CYS A 36 10.85 -5.84 -12.71
N SER A 37 10.27 -5.84 -13.91
CA SER A 37 10.95 -5.39 -15.13
C SER A 37 11.11 -3.86 -15.20
N ASP A 38 10.24 -3.12 -14.50
CA ASP A 38 10.23 -1.67 -14.46
C ASP A 38 10.07 -1.19 -13.01
N LEU A 39 11.20 -0.80 -12.41
CA LEU A 39 11.28 -0.31 -11.03
C LEU A 39 10.51 1.00 -10.85
N HIS A 40 10.47 1.84 -11.88
CA HIS A 40 9.80 3.14 -11.83
C HIS A 40 8.29 2.97 -11.83
N ALA A 41 7.77 2.13 -12.73
CA ALA A 41 6.35 1.80 -12.77
C ALA A 41 5.88 1.14 -11.47
N GLU A 42 6.70 0.28 -10.87
CA GLU A 42 6.41 -0.36 -9.57
C GLU A 42 6.33 0.68 -8.43
N ASP A 43 7.28 1.61 -8.36
CA ASP A 43 7.25 2.70 -7.37
C ASP A 43 6.02 3.59 -7.55
N ILE A 44 5.67 3.98 -8.78
CA ILE A 44 4.45 4.75 -9.07
C ILE A 44 3.22 3.96 -8.60
N SER A 45 3.14 2.67 -8.90
CA SER A 45 2.03 1.81 -8.48
C SER A 45 1.88 1.79 -6.96
N ASN A 46 3.00 1.66 -6.24
CA ASN A 46 3.04 1.67 -4.78
C ASN A 46 2.65 3.04 -4.20
N ILE A 47 3.10 4.15 -4.80
CA ILE A 47 2.67 5.50 -4.43
C ILE A 47 1.16 5.69 -4.63
N MET A 48 0.59 5.19 -5.73
CA MET A 48 -0.85 5.25 -5.95
C MET A 48 -1.65 4.46 -4.91
N ARG A 49 -1.11 3.34 -4.40
CA ARG A 49 -1.70 2.60 -3.27
C ARG A 49 -1.65 3.40 -1.97
N VAL A 50 -0.54 4.11 -1.69
CA VAL A 50 -0.45 5.04 -0.54
C VAL A 50 -1.53 6.11 -0.64
N LEU A 51 -1.65 6.75 -1.81
CA LEU A 51 -2.65 7.80 -2.05
C LEU A 51 -4.07 7.29 -1.85
N SER A 52 -4.40 6.10 -2.37
CA SER A 52 -5.72 5.48 -2.16
C SER A 52 -6.04 5.27 -0.68
N ILE A 53 -5.10 4.71 0.09
CA ILE A 53 -5.26 4.50 1.54
C ILE A 53 -5.40 5.84 2.29
N LYS A 54 -4.61 6.85 1.93
CA LYS A 54 -4.66 8.18 2.56
C LYS A 54 -5.95 8.93 2.24
N ASN A 55 -6.48 8.77 1.03
CA ASN A 55 -7.77 9.31 0.63
C ASN A 55 -8.93 8.61 1.35
N TYR A 56 -8.79 7.31 1.63
CA TYR A 56 -9.76 6.54 2.42
C TYR A 56 -9.74 6.91 3.91
N CYS A 57 -8.57 6.88 4.53
CA CYS A 57 -8.37 7.24 5.94
C CYS A 57 -7.01 7.94 6.12
N SER A 58 -7.04 9.27 6.17
CA SER A 58 -5.84 10.13 6.21
C SER A 58 -4.92 9.87 7.41
N ARG A 59 -5.50 9.45 8.55
CA ARG A 59 -4.79 9.16 9.81
C ARG A 59 -4.01 7.83 9.78
N THR A 60 -4.32 6.93 8.85
CA THR A 60 -3.64 5.62 8.75
C THR A 60 -2.14 5.80 8.57
N ARG A 61 -1.33 5.14 9.39
CA ARG A 61 0.13 5.10 9.18
C ARG A 61 0.42 4.17 7.99
N VAL A 62 1.08 4.68 6.97
CA VAL A 62 1.47 3.88 5.80
C VAL A 62 2.98 3.80 5.72
N ILE A 63 3.51 2.57 5.62
CA ILE A 63 4.93 2.28 5.44
C ILE A 63 5.09 1.66 4.06
N ILE A 64 5.88 2.29 3.20
CA ILE A 64 6.06 1.91 1.80
C ILE A 64 7.52 1.56 1.53
N GLN A 65 7.74 0.53 0.73
CA GLN A 65 9.03 0.26 0.10
C GLN A 65 9.11 0.98 -1.24
N ILE A 66 10.16 1.78 -1.43
CA ILE A 66 10.49 2.47 -2.69
C ILE A 66 11.81 1.90 -3.19
N LEU A 67 11.86 1.50 -4.45
CA LEU A 67 13.02 0.86 -5.07
C LEU A 67 14.01 1.89 -5.60
N GLN A 68 13.54 3.02 -6.14
CA GLN A 68 14.40 4.07 -6.68
C GLN A 68 14.40 5.30 -5.77
N SER A 69 15.58 5.69 -5.28
CA SER A 69 15.75 6.79 -4.33
C SER A 69 15.24 8.15 -4.85
N HIS A 70 15.25 8.39 -6.16
CA HIS A 70 14.74 9.64 -6.74
C HIS A 70 13.20 9.76 -6.66
N ASN A 71 12.48 8.65 -6.49
CA ASN A 71 11.03 8.66 -6.26
C ASN A 71 10.68 8.97 -4.79
N LYS A 72 11.67 8.95 -3.89
CA LYS A 72 11.54 9.47 -2.54
C LYS A 72 11.82 10.98 -2.58
N VAL A 73 10.76 11.77 -2.70
CA VAL A 73 10.88 13.24 -2.55
C VAL A 73 11.30 13.53 -1.11
N SER A 74 12.45 14.18 -0.96
CA SER A 74 13.03 14.56 0.34
C SER A 74 12.30 15.73 0.96
#